data_AF-A0A942RQK0-F1
#
_entry.id   AF-A0A942RQK0-F1
#
_cell.length_a   1.000
_cell.length_b   1.000
_cell.length_c   1.000
_cell.angle_alpha   90.00
_cell.angle_beta   90.00
_cell.angle_gamma   90.00
#
_symmetry.space_group_name_H-M   'P 1'
#
loop_
_entity.id
_entity.type
_entity.pdbx_description
1 polymer ?
#
loop_
_entity_poly.entity_id
_entity_poly.type
_entity_poly.pdbx_seq_one_letter_code
_entity_poly.pdbx_strand_id
1 'polypeptide(L)'
;MLTMNDYLETIRTHICSKCINRTSSGVCTPDIERDCALIQFLPEIVRIVNSTQSESYDDYVSALRDIVCAQCKESPQGVCSLRDDVECAVDRYYPLVIEAIQLLRAARVANVA
;
A
#
# COMPACT_ATOMS: atom_id res chain seq x y z
N MET A 1 -1.93 -8.29 -18.93
CA MET A 1 -1.13 -8.55 -17.71
C MET A 1 -0.83 -7.21 -17.08
N LEU A 2 -1.11 -7.01 -15.79
CA LEU A 2 -0.74 -5.79 -15.08
C LEU A 2 0.76 -5.81 -14.78
N THR A 3 1.42 -4.68 -14.97
CA THR A 3 2.85 -4.47 -14.71
C THR A 3 3.06 -3.76 -13.37
N MET A 4 4.28 -3.80 -12.84
CA MET A 4 4.60 -3.05 -11.62
C MET A 4 4.43 -1.55 -11.78
N ASN A 5 4.65 -1.02 -12.99
CA ASN A 5 4.43 0.40 -13.30
C ASN A 5 2.95 0.77 -13.19
N ASP A 6 2.03 -0.09 -13.65
CA ASP A 6 0.59 0.15 -13.53
C ASP A 6 0.16 0.30 -12.06
N TYR A 7 0.69 -0.56 -11.18
CA TYR A 7 0.45 -0.46 -9.74
C TYR A 7 1.06 0.81 -9.14
N LEU A 8 2.31 1.13 -9.50
CA LEU A 8 3.00 2.32 -9.03
C LEU A 8 2.25 3.60 -9.38
N GLU A 9 1.82 3.76 -10.63
CA GLU A 9 1.07 4.94 -11.09
C GLU A 9 -0.31 5.04 -10.43
N THR A 10 -0.98 3.90 -10.25
CA THR A 10 -2.27 3.83 -9.56
C THR A 10 -2.13 4.28 -8.11
N ILE A 11 -1.16 3.74 -7.38
CA ILE A 11 -0.87 4.10 -5.98
C ILE A 11 -0.49 5.57 -5.86
N ARG A 12 0.38 6.09 -6.75
CA ARG A 12 0.74 7.52 -6.78
C ARG A 12 -0.51 8.40 -6.89
N THR A 13 -1.39 8.09 -7.85
CA THR A 13 -2.61 8.87 -8.11
C THR A 13 -3.57 8.85 -6.92
N HIS A 14 -3.76 7.68 -6.30
CA HIS A 14 -4.75 7.50 -5.23
C HIS A 14 -4.27 7.96 -3.85
N ILE A 15 -2.96 7.90 -3.60
CA ILE A 15 -2.39 8.09 -2.26
C ILE A 15 -1.66 9.42 -2.13
N CYS A 16 -0.88 9.87 -3.12
CA CYS A 16 -0.09 11.10 -2.95
C CYS A 16 -0.97 12.33 -2.66
N SER A 17 -2.18 12.39 -3.23
CA SER A 17 -3.15 13.45 -2.94
C SER A 17 -3.70 13.45 -1.51
N LYS A 18 -3.60 12.31 -0.81
CA LYS A 18 -4.06 12.10 0.57
C LYS A 18 -2.90 11.95 1.57
N CYS A 19 -1.67 11.88 1.07
CA CYS A 19 -0.46 11.69 1.88
C CYS A 19 -0.23 12.90 2.80
N ILE A 20 0.15 12.69 4.05
CA ILE A 20 0.48 13.79 4.98
C ILE A 20 1.72 14.57 4.53
N ASN A 21 2.65 13.87 3.85
CA ASN A 21 3.89 14.46 3.34
C ASN A 21 3.74 15.08 1.96
N ARG A 22 2.53 15.17 1.40
CA ARG A 22 2.31 15.71 0.04
C ARG A 22 2.67 17.19 -0.05
N THR A 23 2.97 17.66 -1.27
CA THR A 23 3.09 19.10 -1.55
C THR A 23 1.74 19.81 -1.39
N SER A 24 1.74 21.14 -1.37
CA SER A 24 0.51 21.94 -1.42
C SER A 24 -0.35 21.66 -2.67
N SER A 25 0.24 21.18 -3.75
CA SER A 25 -0.45 20.73 -4.98
C SER A 25 -0.94 19.28 -4.94
N GLY A 26 -0.73 18.56 -3.83
CA GLY A 26 -1.23 17.20 -3.64
C GLY A 26 -0.42 16.11 -4.37
N VAL A 27 0.86 16.36 -4.66
CA VAL A 27 1.75 15.39 -5.28
C VAL A 27 2.87 14.96 -4.32
N CYS A 28 3.46 13.79 -4.57
CA CYS A 28 4.71 13.42 -3.94
C CYS A 28 5.87 14.06 -4.72
N THR A 29 6.86 14.65 -4.05
CA THR A 29 8.11 15.05 -4.72
C THR A 29 8.99 13.82 -4.94
N PRO A 30 9.96 13.85 -5.85
CA PRO A 30 10.90 12.74 -6.03
C PRO A 30 11.62 12.33 -4.74
N ASP A 31 11.94 13.29 -3.87
CA ASP A 31 12.56 13.02 -2.58
C ASP A 31 11.61 12.25 -1.65
N ILE A 32 10.34 12.69 -1.55
CA ILE A 32 9.29 12.00 -0.79
C ILE A 32 9.05 10.60 -1.35
N GLU A 33 9.06 10.43 -2.67
CA GLU A 33 8.83 9.13 -3.30
C GLU A 33 9.96 8.14 -3.03
N ARG A 34 11.22 8.58 -3.07
CA ARG A 34 12.38 7.71 -2.77
C ARG A 34 12.32 7.15 -1.35
N ASP A 35 11.86 7.98 -0.40
CA ASP A 35 11.76 7.61 1.01
C ASP A 35 10.38 7.05 1.40
N CYS A 36 9.47 6.90 0.43
CA CYS A 36 8.12 6.44 0.69
C CYS A 36 8.11 4.94 0.98
N ALA A 37 7.84 4.57 2.23
CA ALA A 37 7.76 3.18 2.65
C ALA A 37 6.73 2.35 1.85
N LEU A 38 5.63 2.97 1.39
CA LEU A 38 4.67 2.29 0.50
C LEU A 38 5.29 1.89 -0.85
N ILE A 39 6.17 2.74 -1.40
CA ILE A 39 6.86 2.47 -2.66
C ILE A 39 7.93 1.41 -2.44
N GLN A 40 8.66 1.48 -1.32
CA GLN A 40 9.69 0.50 -0.95
C GLN A 40 9.10 -0.91 -0.80
N PHE A 41 7.95 -1.05 -0.15
CA PHE A 41 7.26 -2.32 0.03
C PHE A 41 6.25 -2.64 -1.09
N LEU A 42 6.17 -1.82 -2.15
CA LEU A 42 5.14 -1.95 -3.19
C LEU A 42 5.08 -3.35 -3.82
N PRO A 43 6.21 -3.98 -4.22
CA PRO A 43 6.16 -5.31 -4.82
C PRO A 43 5.54 -6.36 -3.90
N GLU A 44 5.84 -6.28 -2.61
CA GLU A 44 5.33 -7.22 -1.62
C GLU A 44 3.86 -6.97 -1.29
N ILE A 45 3.48 -5.70 -1.12
CA ILE A 45 2.09 -5.29 -0.94
C ILE A 45 1.23 -5.80 -2.10
N VAL A 46 1.66 -5.57 -3.34
CA VAL A 46 0.94 -6.03 -4.54
C VAL A 46 0.81 -7.55 -4.55
N ARG A 47 1.88 -8.28 -4.23
CA ARG A 47 1.87 -9.74 -4.13
C ARG A 47 0.83 -10.21 -3.11
N ILE A 48 0.85 -9.65 -1.91
CA ILE A 48 -0.03 -10.02 -0.79
C ILE A 48 -1.49 -9.76 -1.16
N VAL A 49 -1.82 -8.53 -1.57
CA VAL A 49 -3.19 -8.16 -1.94
C VAL A 49 -3.72 -9.00 -3.11
N ASN A 50 -2.87 -9.35 -4.07
CA ASN A 50 -3.28 -10.24 -5.15
C ASN A 50 -3.51 -11.69 -4.69
N SER A 51 -2.80 -12.15 -3.67
CA SER A 51 -2.94 -13.51 -3.13
C SER A 51 -4.08 -13.68 -2.12
N THR A 52 -4.38 -12.67 -1.29
CA THR A 52 -5.34 -12.80 -0.18
C THR A 52 -6.79 -13.01 -0.65
N GLN A 53 -7.18 -12.43 -1.80
CA GLN A 53 -8.50 -12.60 -2.46
C GLN A 53 -9.68 -12.86 -1.48
N SER A 54 -9.91 -11.95 -0.55
CA SER A 54 -10.94 -12.06 0.48
C SER A 54 -11.99 -10.96 0.33
N GLU A 55 -13.19 -11.18 0.85
CA GLU A 55 -14.21 -10.14 1.03
C GLU A 55 -13.99 -9.34 2.33
N SER A 56 -13.18 -9.86 3.25
CA SER A 56 -12.85 -9.22 4.52
C SER A 56 -11.64 -8.30 4.38
N TYR A 57 -11.81 -7.03 4.77
CA TYR A 57 -10.71 -6.07 4.84
C TYR A 57 -9.63 -6.51 5.85
N ASP A 58 -10.05 -7.09 6.98
CA ASP A 58 -9.15 -7.48 8.07
C ASP A 58 -8.19 -8.60 7.64
N ASP A 59 -8.58 -9.44 6.69
CA ASP A 59 -7.73 -10.50 6.14
C ASP A 59 -6.54 -9.90 5.37
N TYR A 60 -6.78 -8.81 4.64
CA TYR A 60 -5.72 -8.08 3.94
C TYR A 60 -4.77 -7.41 4.93
N VAL A 61 -5.31 -6.73 5.93
CA VAL A 61 -4.49 -6.04 6.95
C VAL A 61 -3.64 -7.04 7.72
N SER A 62 -4.22 -8.17 8.12
CA SER A 62 -3.50 -9.23 8.83
C SER A 62 -2.36 -9.78 7.96
N ALA A 63 -2.64 -10.16 6.71
CA ALA A 63 -1.62 -10.66 5.79
C ALA A 63 -0.51 -9.64 5.50
N LEU A 64 -0.86 -8.35 5.38
CA LEU A 64 0.11 -7.29 5.17
C LEU A 64 0.98 -7.08 6.42
N ARG A 65 0.41 -7.11 7.63
CA ARG A 65 1.18 -6.99 8.87
C ARG A 65 2.11 -8.18 9.07
N ASP A 66 1.61 -9.40 8.89
CA ASP A 66 2.39 -10.63 9.07
C ASP A 66 3.66 -10.69 8.20
N ILE A 67 3.63 -10.04 7.03
CA ILE A 67 4.72 -10.11 6.07
C ILE A 67 5.52 -8.79 6.03
N VAL A 68 4.85 -7.66 5.80
CA VAL A 68 5.52 -6.36 5.65
C VAL A 68 6.06 -5.87 6.99
N CYS A 69 5.30 -6.02 8.09
CA CYS A 69 5.75 -5.53 9.38
C CYS A 69 6.86 -6.40 9.97
N ALA A 70 6.79 -7.72 9.77
CA ALA A 70 7.85 -8.66 10.15
C ALA A 70 9.21 -8.36 9.48
N GLN A 71 9.20 -7.74 8.29
CA GLN A 71 10.41 -7.32 7.58
C GLN A 71 10.83 -5.86 7.87
N CYS A 72 10.07 -5.15 8.70
CA CYS A 72 10.26 -3.74 8.98
C CYS A 72 10.82 -3.51 10.39
N LYS A 73 10.05 -2.87 11.28
CA LYS A 73 10.45 -2.51 12.65
C LYS A 73 9.66 -3.26 13.73
N GLU A 74 8.85 -4.24 13.34
CA GLU A 74 8.08 -5.03 14.31
C GLU A 74 9.01 -5.94 15.12
N SER A 75 8.78 -6.02 16.43
CA SER A 75 9.49 -6.96 17.29
C SER A 75 9.01 -8.39 17.07
N PRO A 76 9.79 -9.42 17.49
CA PRO A 76 9.31 -10.80 17.46
C PRO A 76 8.04 -11.06 18.29
N GLN A 77 7.66 -10.14 19.18
CA GLN A 77 6.43 -10.19 19.96
C GLN A 77 5.25 -9.46 19.29
N GLY A 78 5.41 -8.97 18.05
CA GLY A 78 4.37 -8.27 17.29
C GLY A 78 4.22 -6.79 17.65
N VAL A 79 5.17 -6.20 18.38
CA VAL A 79 5.08 -4.80 18.84
C VAL A 79 5.74 -3.86 17.83
N CYS A 80 5.09 -2.76 17.48
CA CYS A 80 5.63 -1.76 16.56
C CYS A 80 5.18 -0.35 16.97
N SER A 81 6.11 0.44 17.51
CA SER A 81 5.81 1.79 18.00
C SER A 81 5.19 2.69 16.93
N LEU A 82 5.63 2.57 15.68
CA LEU A 82 5.06 3.38 14.58
C LEU A 82 3.57 3.09 14.35
N ARG A 83 3.12 1.84 14.53
CA ARG A 83 1.68 1.53 14.42
C ARG A 83 0.92 1.98 15.65
N ASP A 84 1.50 1.72 16.83
CA ASP A 84 0.88 2.07 18.11
C ASP A 84 0.66 3.59 18.22
N ASP A 85 1.60 4.38 17.69
CA ASP A 85 1.54 5.84 17.64
C ASP A 85 0.80 6.40 16.40
N VAL A 86 0.29 5.54 15.50
CA VAL A 86 -0.40 5.92 14.24
C VAL A 86 0.48 6.72 13.25
N GLU A 87 1.79 6.56 13.36
CA GLU A 87 2.83 7.19 12.52
C GLU A 87 3.32 6.28 11.38
N CYS A 88 2.89 5.02 11.33
CA CYS A 88 3.26 4.10 10.26
C CYS A 88 2.58 4.48 8.95
N ALA A 89 3.35 5.07 8.02
CA ALA A 89 2.84 5.45 6.70
C ALA A 89 2.25 4.26 5.91
N VAL A 90 2.82 3.05 6.06
CA VAL A 90 2.32 1.87 5.35
C VAL A 90 0.96 1.44 5.90
N ASP A 91 0.87 1.23 7.22
CA ASP A 91 -0.35 0.76 7.90
C ASP A 91 -1.50 1.77 7.78
N ARG A 92 -1.19 3.06 7.96
CA ARG A 92 -2.15 4.16 7.84
C ARG A 92 -2.84 4.21 6.47
N TYR A 93 -2.13 3.80 5.41
CA TYR A 93 -2.64 3.88 4.05
C TYR A 93 -3.08 2.53 3.48
N TYR A 94 -3.04 1.42 4.23
CA TYR A 94 -3.54 0.13 3.77
C TYR A 94 -4.95 0.16 3.18
N PRO A 95 -5.96 0.83 3.77
CA PRO A 95 -7.29 0.91 3.14
C PRO A 95 -7.24 1.41 1.70
N LEU A 96 -6.51 2.50 1.47
CA LEU A 96 -6.42 3.15 0.16
C LEU A 96 -5.56 2.32 -0.82
N VAL A 97 -4.49 1.70 -0.34
CA VAL A 97 -3.63 0.83 -1.14
C VAL A 97 -4.40 -0.40 -1.64
N ILE A 98 -5.12 -1.07 -0.74
CA ILE A 98 -5.91 -2.26 -1.04
C ILE A 98 -7.00 -1.91 -2.05
N GLU A 99 -7.77 -0.84 -1.77
CA GLU A 99 -8.81 -0.33 -2.67
C GLU A 99 -8.24 -0.04 -4.07
N ALA A 100 -7.13 0.70 -4.15
CA ALA A 100 -6.54 1.08 -5.42
C ALA A 100 -6.09 -0.13 -6.26
N ILE A 101 -5.50 -1.14 -5.62
CA ILE A 101 -5.11 -2.40 -6.29
C ILE A 101 -6.34 -3.18 -6.77
N GLN A 102 -7.39 -3.28 -5.94
CA GLN A 102 -8.62 -3.97 -6.30
C GLN A 102 -9.35 -3.28 -7.46
N LEU A 103 -9.44 -1.94 -7.44
CA LEU A 103 -10.02 -1.15 -8.53
C LEU A 103 -9.25 -1.32 -9.84
N LEU A 104 -7.92 -1.29 -9.80
CA LEU A 104 -7.08 -1.52 -10.99
C LEU A 104 -7.34 -2.90 -11.61
N ARG A 105 -7.46 -3.94 -10.77
CA ARG A 105 -7.79 -5.30 -11.24
C ARG A 105 -9.18 -5.34 -11.88
N ALA A 106 -10.18 -4.77 -11.21
CA ALA A 106 -11.55 -4.74 -11.71
C ALA A 106 -11.65 -4.01 -13.07
N ALA A 107 -11.02 -2.84 -13.18
CA ALA A 107 -10.95 -2.08 -14.42
C ALA A 107 -10.25 -2.87 -15.54
N ARG A 108 -9.21 -3.64 -15.22
CA ARG A 108 -8.54 -4.49 -16.21
C ARG A 108 -9.42 -5.62 -16.71
N VAL A 109 -10.20 -6.25 -15.82
CA VAL A 109 -11.15 -7.30 -16.23
C VAL A 109 -12.24 -6.72 -17.12
N ALA A 110 -12.79 -5.55 -16.78
CA ALA A 110 -13.80 -4.86 -17.57
C ALA A 110 -13.31 -4.45 -18.97
N ASN A 111 -12.01 -4.11 -19.12
CA ASN A 111 -11.40 -3.75 -20.40
C ASN A 111 -10.96 -4.95 -21.27
N VAL A 112 -11.15 -6.18 -20.77
CA VAL A 112 -10.82 -7.42 -21.49
C VAL A 112 -12.08 -8.25 -21.79
N ALA A 113 -13.20 -7.93 -21.15
CA ALA A 113 -14.54 -8.46 -21.45
C ALA A 113 -15.19 -7.71 -22.62
#